data_AF-A0A6P3I6S0-F1
#
_entry.id   AF-A0A6P3I6S0-F1
#
_cell.length_a   1.000
_cell.length_b   1.000
_cell.length_c   1.000
_cell.angle_alpha   90.00
_cell.angle_beta   90.00
_cell.angle_gamma   90.00
#
_symmetry.space_group_name_H-M   'P 1'
#
loop_
_entity.id
_entity.type
_entity.pdbx_description
1 polymer ?
#
loop_
_entity_poly.entity_id
_entity_poly.type
_entity_poly.pdbx_seq_one_letter_code
_entity_poly.pdbx_strand_id
1 'polypeptide(L)'
;RLPPPFPLKQVKVPVVENSVCDRKYHSGLSTGDNVPIVQEDNLCAGDSGRDSCQGDSGGPLVCKVNGTWLQAGVVSWGDGCAKPNRPGIYTRVTSYLDWIHQYVPQGP
;
A
#
# COMPACT_ATOMS: atom_id res chain seq x y z
N ARG A 1 -18.39 -2.60 -10.79
CA ARG A 1 -18.89 -1.19 -10.71
C ARG A 1 -19.69 -1.07 -9.43
N LEU A 2 -19.38 -0.12 -8.53
CA LEU A 2 -20.17 0.08 -7.32
C LEU A 2 -21.59 0.52 -7.71
N PRO A 3 -22.65 0.01 -7.05
CA PRO A 3 -23.98 0.54 -7.26
C PRO A 3 -24.09 1.95 -6.65
N PRO A 4 -24.96 2.84 -7.21
CA PRO A 4 -25.36 4.05 -6.52
C PRO A 4 -25.77 3.73 -5.05
N PRO A 5 -25.41 4.57 -4.07
CA PRO A 5 -25.00 5.98 -4.20
C PRO A 5 -23.48 6.22 -4.31
N PHE A 6 -22.68 5.23 -4.71
CA PHE A 6 -21.21 5.34 -4.79
C PHE A 6 -20.55 5.89 -3.50
N PRO A 7 -20.91 5.34 -2.33
CA PRO A 7 -20.39 5.86 -1.08
C PRO A 7 -18.87 5.65 -1.00
N LEU A 8 -18.18 6.56 -0.32
CA LEU A 8 -16.80 6.32 0.12
C LEU A 8 -16.77 5.06 1.00
N LYS A 9 -15.78 4.20 0.75
CA LYS A 9 -15.59 2.96 1.50
C LYS A 9 -14.30 3.02 2.31
N GLN A 10 -14.21 2.17 3.33
CA GLN A 10 -13.02 1.98 4.14
C GLN A 10 -12.85 0.50 4.48
N VAL A 11 -11.61 0.08 4.71
CA VAL A 11 -11.28 -1.27 5.17
C VAL A 11 -10.04 -1.22 6.05
N LYS A 12 -10.04 -1.98 7.14
CA LYS A 12 -8.86 -2.16 7.99
C LYS A 12 -8.00 -3.28 7.41
N VAL A 13 -6.82 -2.93 6.92
CA VAL A 13 -5.85 -3.87 6.35
C VAL A 13 -4.69 -4.15 7.32
N PRO A 14 -4.15 -5.38 7.36
CA PRO A 14 -2.90 -5.65 8.06
C PRO A 14 -1.70 -5.09 7.27
N VAL A 15 -0.74 -4.48 7.96
CA VAL A 15 0.56 -4.11 7.37
C VAL A 15 1.42 -5.37 7.27
N VAL A 16 2.14 -5.51 6.16
CA VAL A 16 3.03 -6.64 5.88
C VAL A 16 4.44 -6.13 5.69
N GLU A 17 5.42 -6.74 6.36
CA GLU A 17 6.83 -6.41 6.19
C GLU A 17 7.27 -6.61 4.73
N ASN A 18 8.10 -5.70 4.19
CA ASN A 18 8.52 -5.74 2.79
C ASN A 18 9.16 -7.09 2.41
N SER A 19 10.04 -7.64 3.26
CA SER A 19 10.70 -8.94 3.00
C SER A 19 9.69 -10.10 2.87
N VAL A 20 8.66 -10.10 3.71
CA VAL A 20 7.58 -11.09 3.71
C VAL A 20 6.67 -10.90 2.50
N CYS A 21 6.38 -9.65 2.16
CA CYS A 21 5.57 -9.30 0.99
C CYS A 21 6.28 -9.70 -0.31
N ASP A 22 7.56 -9.40 -0.43
CA ASP A 22 8.39 -9.75 -1.58
C ASP A 22 8.44 -11.27 -1.80
N ARG A 23 8.69 -12.04 -0.74
CA ARG A 23 8.63 -13.51 -0.79
C ARG A 23 7.25 -14.02 -1.22
N LYS A 24 6.16 -13.38 -0.78
CA LYS A 24 4.81 -13.73 -1.24
C LYS A 24 4.62 -13.42 -2.72
N TYR A 25 5.14 -12.31 -3.22
CA TYR A 25 5.10 -11.96 -4.64
C TYR A 25 5.92 -12.92 -5.52
N HIS A 26 7.00 -13.49 -5.01
CA HIS A 26 7.75 -14.54 -5.74
C HIS A 26 6.97 -15.85 -5.87
N SER A 27 5.98 -16.12 -5.00
CA SER A 27 5.19 -17.35 -5.04
C SER A 27 4.49 -17.54 -6.40
N GLY A 28 4.91 -18.59 -7.13
CA GLY A 28 4.33 -18.95 -8.43
C GLY A 28 4.82 -18.12 -9.61
N LEU A 29 5.85 -17.29 -9.43
CA LEU A 29 6.56 -16.62 -10.53
C LEU A 29 7.88 -17.33 -10.84
N SER A 30 8.39 -17.12 -12.05
CA SER A 30 9.73 -17.59 -12.47
C SER A 30 10.82 -16.55 -12.24
N THR A 31 10.47 -15.38 -11.70
CA THR A 31 11.43 -14.37 -11.23
C THR A 31 12.29 -15.00 -10.13
N GLY A 32 13.61 -14.93 -10.26
CA GLY A 32 14.50 -15.47 -9.24
C GLY A 32 14.42 -14.67 -7.93
N ASP A 33 14.45 -15.35 -6.79
CA ASP A 33 14.29 -14.77 -5.44
C ASP A 33 15.28 -13.62 -5.09
N ASN A 34 16.36 -13.49 -5.85
CA ASN A 34 17.35 -12.42 -5.70
C ASN A 34 16.95 -11.11 -6.39
N VAL A 35 15.86 -11.08 -7.15
CA VAL A 35 15.37 -9.91 -7.89
C VAL A 35 14.19 -9.31 -7.13
N PRO A 36 14.38 -8.21 -6.37
CA PRO A 36 13.30 -7.66 -5.56
C PRO A 36 12.15 -7.16 -6.43
N ILE A 37 10.95 -7.64 -6.11
CA ILE A 37 9.69 -7.19 -6.71
C ILE A 37 9.14 -6.00 -5.91
N VAL A 38 9.20 -6.10 -4.58
CA VAL A 38 8.80 -5.05 -3.65
C VAL A 38 10.02 -4.22 -3.29
N GLN A 39 10.04 -2.96 -3.72
CA GLN A 39 11.17 -2.05 -3.51
C GLN A 39 11.14 -1.41 -2.11
N GLU A 40 12.24 -0.80 -1.68
CA GLU A 40 12.36 -0.15 -0.36
C GLU A 40 11.40 1.04 -0.18
N ASP A 41 11.14 1.76 -1.27
CA ASP A 41 10.17 2.86 -1.36
C ASP A 41 8.71 2.38 -1.42
N ASN A 42 8.47 1.09 -1.26
CA ASN A 42 7.15 0.49 -1.17
C ASN A 42 6.79 0.10 0.26
N LEU A 43 5.50 -0.03 0.52
CA LEU A 43 4.90 -0.52 1.74
C LEU A 43 3.79 -1.50 1.36
N CYS A 44 3.74 -2.67 2.00
CA CYS A 44 2.69 -3.65 1.73
C CYS A 44 1.61 -3.66 2.81
N ALA A 45 0.35 -3.76 2.40
CA ALA A 45 -0.77 -3.99 3.29
C ALA A 45 -1.89 -4.78 2.60
N GLY A 46 -2.68 -5.50 3.39
CA GLY A 46 -3.82 -6.27 2.89
C GLY A 46 -3.64 -7.78 2.98
N ASP A 47 -4.76 -8.48 2.81
CA ASP A 47 -4.83 -9.93 2.76
C ASP A 47 -6.01 -10.40 1.89
N SER A 48 -6.24 -11.73 1.85
CA SER A 48 -7.36 -12.30 1.14
C SER A 48 -8.69 -11.77 1.70
N GLY A 49 -9.38 -10.97 0.90
CA GLY A 49 -10.65 -10.32 1.24
C GLY A 49 -10.55 -8.88 1.74
N ARG A 50 -9.36 -8.36 2.06
CA ARG A 50 -9.17 -6.96 2.49
C ARG A 50 -8.00 -6.32 1.76
N ASP A 51 -8.33 -5.47 0.81
CA ASP A 51 -7.36 -4.79 -0.03
C ASP A 51 -7.97 -3.49 -0.60
N SER A 52 -7.10 -2.60 -1.07
CA SER A 52 -7.48 -1.59 -2.06
C SER A 52 -7.63 -2.21 -3.45
N CYS A 53 -8.28 -1.52 -4.37
CA CYS A 53 -8.48 -2.04 -5.73
C CYS A 53 -8.43 -0.93 -6.80
N GLN A 54 -8.71 -1.27 -8.06
CA GLN A 54 -8.68 -0.28 -9.14
C GLN A 54 -9.69 0.84 -8.86
N GLY A 55 -9.20 2.08 -8.96
CA GLY A 55 -9.96 3.29 -8.63
C GLY A 55 -9.62 3.88 -7.25
N ASP A 56 -8.96 3.12 -6.37
CA ASP A 56 -8.50 3.63 -5.07
C ASP A 56 -7.10 4.28 -5.15
N SER A 57 -6.39 4.14 -6.28
CA SER A 57 -5.04 4.66 -6.51
C SER A 57 -4.93 6.16 -6.19
N GLY A 58 -3.84 6.53 -5.50
CA GLY A 58 -3.67 7.88 -4.95
C GLY A 58 -4.33 8.11 -3.59
N GLY A 59 -5.24 7.22 -3.18
CA GLY A 59 -5.88 7.26 -1.86
C GLY A 59 -4.92 6.95 -0.72
N PRO A 60 -5.24 7.36 0.52
CA PRO A 60 -4.34 7.23 1.65
C PRO A 60 -4.46 5.86 2.35
N LEU A 61 -3.32 5.29 2.73
CA LEU A 61 -3.23 4.31 3.81
C LEU A 61 -2.85 5.05 5.10
N VAL A 62 -3.75 5.06 6.08
CA VAL A 62 -3.54 5.74 7.37
C VAL A 62 -3.36 4.75 8.51
N CYS A 63 -2.43 5.06 9.42
CA CYS A 63 -2.18 4.30 10.64
C CYS A 63 -2.32 5.20 11.86
N LYS A 64 -2.94 4.70 12.93
CA LYS A 64 -3.06 5.44 14.19
C LYS A 64 -1.84 5.16 15.05
N VAL A 65 -1.01 6.18 15.29
CA VAL A 65 0.21 6.12 16.10
C VAL A 65 0.08 7.14 17.22
N ASN A 66 0.16 6.68 18.48
CA ASN A 66 0.04 7.53 19.68
C ASN A 66 -1.21 8.45 19.67
N GLY A 67 -2.35 7.93 19.18
CA GLY A 67 -3.60 8.68 19.13
C GLY A 67 -3.82 9.49 17.84
N THR A 68 -2.78 9.69 17.03
CA THR A 68 -2.80 10.52 15.81
C THR A 68 -2.85 9.66 14.56
N TRP A 69 -3.66 10.05 13.57
CA TRP A 69 -3.67 9.41 12.26
C TRP A 69 -2.54 9.97 11.41
N LEU A 70 -1.63 9.10 10.99
CA LEU A 70 -0.53 9.41 10.09
C LEU A 70 -0.74 8.67 8.76
N GLN A 71 -0.47 9.34 7.65
CA GLN A 71 -0.49 8.68 6.34
C GLN A 71 0.81 7.90 6.13
N ALA A 72 0.72 6.58 6.22
CA ALA A 72 1.86 5.68 6.06
C ALA A 72 2.16 5.40 4.58
N GLY A 73 1.12 5.38 3.74
CA GLY A 73 1.25 5.02 2.33
C GLY A 73 0.26 5.71 1.41
N VAL A 74 0.54 5.62 0.10
CA VAL A 74 -0.34 6.03 -1.00
C VAL A 74 -0.66 4.79 -1.84
N VAL A 75 -1.94 4.51 -2.09
CA VAL A 75 -2.35 3.34 -2.91
C VAL A 75 -1.67 3.43 -4.27
N SER A 76 -0.92 2.40 -4.65
CA SER A 76 -0.08 2.40 -5.85
C SER A 76 -0.47 1.27 -6.80
N TRP A 77 -0.14 0.02 -6.48
CA TRP A 77 -0.33 -1.11 -7.39
C TRP A 77 -0.50 -2.45 -6.67
N GLY A 78 -0.78 -3.51 -7.42
CA GLY A 78 -0.83 -4.90 -6.96
C GLY A 78 -1.19 -5.85 -8.09
N ASP A 79 -0.89 -7.15 -7.95
CA ASP A 79 -1.37 -8.18 -8.88
C ASP A 79 -2.81 -8.56 -8.57
N GLY A 80 -3.75 -7.88 -9.23
CA GLY A 80 -5.18 -7.98 -8.94
C GLY A 80 -5.53 -7.30 -7.61
N CYS A 81 -6.66 -7.69 -7.03
CA CYS A 81 -7.11 -7.17 -5.73
C CYS A 81 -7.42 -8.34 -4.80
N ALA A 82 -6.89 -8.27 -3.57
CA ALA A 82 -7.13 -9.23 -2.50
C ALA A 82 -6.84 -10.69 -2.89
N LYS A 83 -5.88 -10.90 -3.83
CA LYS A 83 -5.47 -12.23 -4.27
C LYS A 83 -4.59 -12.92 -3.21
N PRO A 84 -4.67 -14.25 -3.09
CA PRO A 84 -3.73 -15.00 -2.26
C PRO A 84 -2.28 -14.68 -2.63
N ASN A 85 -1.43 -14.44 -1.62
CA ASN A 85 -0.01 -14.08 -1.78
C ASN A 85 0.28 -12.79 -2.57
N ARG A 86 -0.72 -11.95 -2.84
CA ARG A 86 -0.54 -10.65 -3.50
C ARG A 86 -1.11 -9.51 -2.62
N PRO A 87 -0.44 -9.13 -1.51
CA PRO A 87 -0.82 -7.94 -0.77
C PRO A 87 -0.80 -6.69 -1.66
N GLY A 88 -1.65 -5.70 -1.36
CA GLY A 88 -1.60 -4.40 -2.01
C GLY A 88 -0.28 -3.68 -1.72
N ILE A 89 0.25 -2.99 -2.73
CA ILE A 89 1.50 -2.25 -2.66
C ILE A 89 1.20 -0.75 -2.72
N TYR A 90 1.74 -0.07 -1.73
CA TYR A 90 1.59 1.36 -1.50
C TYR A 90 2.95 2.03 -1.64
N THR A 91 2.99 3.26 -2.13
CA THR A 91 4.18 4.10 -2.03
C THR A 91 4.42 4.43 -0.57
N ARG A 92 5.63 4.22 -0.05
CA ARG A 92 6.02 4.53 1.32
C ARG A 92 6.23 6.03 1.48
N VAL A 93 5.35 6.71 2.21
CA VAL A 93 5.40 8.18 2.35
C VAL A 93 6.74 8.65 2.93
N THR A 94 7.30 7.92 3.90
CA THR A 94 8.57 8.29 4.53
C THR A 94 9.75 8.36 3.56
N SER A 95 9.73 7.59 2.47
CA SER A 95 10.79 7.61 1.46
C SER A 95 10.80 8.87 0.61
N TYR A 96 9.72 9.65 0.62
CA TYR A 96 9.54 10.84 -0.22
C TYR A 96 9.28 12.11 0.59
N LEU A 97 9.44 12.09 1.91
CA LEU A 97 9.18 13.26 2.76
C LEU A 97 10.01 14.48 2.33
N ASP A 98 11.29 14.30 2.02
CA ASP A 98 12.15 15.39 1.57
C ASP A 98 11.64 16.04 0.28
N TRP A 99 11.23 15.23 -0.70
CA TRP A 99 10.61 15.71 -1.92
C TRP A 99 9.28 16.42 -1.64
N ILE A 100 8.42 15.87 -0.79
CA ILE A 100 7.15 16.50 -0.40
C ILE A 100 7.42 17.88 0.24
N HIS A 101 8.37 17.96 1.16
CA HIS A 101 8.70 19.20 1.89
C HIS A 101 9.37 20.28 1.02
N GLN A 102 9.88 19.94 -0.17
CA GLN A 102 10.34 20.94 -1.15
C GLN A 102 9.18 21.80 -1.69
N TYR A 103 7.96 21.26 -1.71
CA TYR A 103 6.80 21.91 -2.32
C TYR A 103 5.67 22.21 -1.34
N VAL A 104 5.55 21.41 -0.27
CA VAL A 104 4.53 21.55 0.76
C VAL A 104 5.20 22.14 2.01
N PRO A 105 4.86 23.39 2.41
CA PRO A 105 5.40 23.98 3.61
C PRO A 105 5.14 23.08 4.83
N GLN A 106 6.16 22.90 5.66
CA GLN A 106 5.93 22.27 6.95
C GLN A 106 4.99 23.15 7.77
N GLY A 107 4.02 22.51 8.42
CA GLY A 107 3.13 23.20 9.36
C GLY A 107 3.93 23.81 10.53
N PRO A 108 3.34 24.76 11.26
CA PRO A 108 3.92 25.29 12.48
C PRO A 108 4.15 24.21 13.55
#